data_AF-A9MJG3-F1
#
_entry.id   AF-A9MJG3-F1
#
_cell.length_a   1.000
_cell.length_b   1.000
_cell.length_c   1.000
_cell.angle_alpha   90.00
_cell.angle_beta   90.00
_cell.angle_gamma   90.00
#
_symmetry.space_group_name_H-M   'P 1'
#
loop_
_entity.id
_entity.type
_entity.pdbx_description
1 polymer ?
#
loop_
_entity_poly.entity_id
_entity_poly.type
_entity_poly.pdbx_seq_one_letter_code
_entity_poly.pdbx_strand_id
1 'polypeptide(L)'
;MTSFGVLKRIGVECTGTYGSGLLRYCQNAGLAVLEVTAPDRMERHKRGKSDTIDAECAAHAAFSGIRTVTPKTRDGMIESLRVLKTCRKTAISARRVALQIIHSNIISAPDELREQLRNMTRMQLIRTLGFSRPDASEYHNVTNIYRIALKSLARRYLELHDETSDLDVLIAAIVDELAPELIKRNGIRKRFAVADHCRR
;
A
#
# COMPACT_ATOMS: atom_id res chain seq x y z
N MET A 1 -13.71 -31.74 -2.00
CA MET A 1 -12.74 -31.62 -3.12
C MET A 1 -12.08 -32.94 -3.50
N THR A 2 -12.38 -34.07 -2.85
CA THR A 2 -11.77 -35.39 -3.12
C THR A 2 -12.70 -36.37 -3.86
N SER A 3 -13.90 -35.95 -4.26
CA SER A 3 -14.87 -36.81 -4.96
C SER A 3 -14.57 -37.02 -6.45
N PHE A 4 -13.62 -36.27 -7.04
CA PHE A 4 -13.29 -36.30 -8.47
C PHE A 4 -11.92 -36.95 -8.77
N GLY A 5 -11.34 -37.67 -7.80
CA GLY A 5 -10.06 -38.35 -7.91
C GLY A 5 -8.96 -37.77 -7.01
N VAL A 6 -7.74 -38.26 -7.20
CA VAL A 6 -6.57 -37.85 -6.40
C VAL A 6 -6.09 -36.48 -6.88
N LEU A 7 -6.15 -35.50 -5.97
CA LEU A 7 -5.67 -34.14 -6.24
C LEU A 7 -4.14 -34.12 -6.30
N LYS A 8 -3.58 -33.84 -7.47
CA LYS A 8 -2.12 -33.78 -7.67
C LYS A 8 -1.55 -32.41 -7.31
N ARG A 9 -2.14 -31.32 -7.83
CA ARG A 9 -1.70 -29.92 -7.65
C ARG A 9 -2.86 -28.96 -7.89
N ILE A 10 -2.75 -27.73 -7.37
CA ILE A 10 -3.69 -26.63 -7.60
C ILE A 10 -2.96 -25.47 -8.29
N GLY A 11 -3.55 -24.92 -9.35
CA GLY A 11 -3.13 -23.67 -9.96
C GLY A 11 -3.92 -22.49 -9.41
N VAL A 12 -3.24 -21.46 -8.92
CA VAL A 12 -3.88 -20.25 -8.41
C VAL A 12 -3.26 -19.03 -9.10
N GLU A 13 -4.08 -18.16 -9.67
CA GLU A 13 -3.62 -16.87 -10.17
C GLU A 13 -3.54 -15.84 -9.04
N CYS A 14 -2.68 -14.83 -9.21
CA CYS A 14 -2.62 -13.68 -8.31
C CYS A 14 -2.49 -14.08 -6.83
N THR A 15 -1.64 -15.06 -6.54
CA THR A 15 -1.44 -15.56 -5.16
C THR A 15 -0.95 -14.47 -4.22
N GLY A 16 -0.43 -13.38 -4.79
CA GLY A 16 -0.04 -12.18 -4.09
C GLY A 16 -1.11 -11.11 -3.84
N THR A 17 -2.34 -11.30 -4.31
CA THR A 17 -3.46 -10.36 -4.07
C THR A 17 -4.73 -11.15 -3.81
N TYR A 18 -5.61 -11.29 -4.81
CA TYR A 18 -6.91 -11.93 -4.68
C TYR A 18 -6.80 -13.43 -4.37
N GLY A 19 -5.78 -14.12 -4.90
CA GLY A 19 -5.56 -15.55 -4.67
C GLY A 19 -4.88 -15.89 -3.32
N SER A 20 -4.53 -14.89 -2.50
CA SER A 20 -3.76 -15.10 -1.26
C SER A 20 -4.50 -15.95 -0.21
N GLY A 21 -5.81 -15.73 -0.06
CA GLY A 21 -6.63 -16.52 0.86
C GLY A 21 -6.71 -17.99 0.45
N LEU A 22 -6.90 -18.24 -0.85
CA LEU A 22 -6.97 -19.59 -1.41
C LEU A 22 -5.63 -20.31 -1.33
N LEU A 23 -4.53 -19.62 -1.65
CA LEU A 23 -3.18 -20.13 -1.47
C LEU A 23 -2.96 -20.62 -0.03
N ARG A 24 -3.27 -19.77 0.96
CA ARG A 24 -3.08 -20.09 2.39
C ARG A 24 -3.95 -21.27 2.83
N TYR A 25 -5.21 -21.30 2.41
CA TYR A 25 -6.10 -22.41 2.72
C TYR A 25 -5.54 -23.75 2.19
N CYS A 26 -5.11 -23.77 0.93
CA CYS A 26 -4.56 -24.95 0.29
C CYS A 26 -3.20 -25.37 0.90
N GLN A 27 -2.32 -24.41 1.22
CA GLN A 27 -1.05 -24.68 1.90
C GLN A 27 -1.26 -25.27 3.29
N ASN A 28 -2.20 -24.74 4.08
CA ASN A 28 -2.54 -25.27 5.41
C ASN A 28 -3.12 -26.69 5.34
N ALA A 29 -3.77 -27.04 4.24
CA ALA A 29 -4.26 -28.38 3.97
C ALA A 29 -3.19 -29.34 3.42
N GLY A 30 -1.92 -28.91 3.31
CA GLY A 30 -0.81 -29.70 2.78
C GLY A 30 -0.86 -29.93 1.27
N LEU A 31 -1.63 -29.12 0.53
CA LEU A 31 -1.81 -29.27 -0.91
C LEU A 31 -0.73 -28.53 -1.68
N ALA A 32 -0.21 -29.16 -2.74
CA ALA A 32 0.75 -28.53 -3.63
C ALA A 32 0.07 -27.44 -4.48
N VAL A 33 0.46 -26.17 -4.27
CA VAL A 33 -0.07 -25.01 -4.99
C VAL A 33 1.00 -24.37 -5.86
N LEU A 34 0.65 -24.03 -7.10
CA LEU A 34 1.48 -23.30 -8.04
C LEU A 34 0.82 -21.97 -8.40
N GLU A 35 1.61 -20.89 -8.42
CA GLU A 35 1.15 -19.61 -8.95
C GLU A 35 1.18 -19.67 -10.46
N VAL A 36 0.02 -19.49 -11.09
CA VAL A 36 -0.10 -19.42 -12.55
C VAL A 36 0.10 -17.98 -12.97
N THR A 37 1.08 -17.76 -13.85
CA THR A 37 1.30 -16.45 -14.48
C THR A 37 0.36 -16.25 -15.66
N ALA A 38 -0.07 -15.01 -15.88
CA ALA A 38 -1.16 -14.69 -16.79
C ALA A 38 -0.99 -15.32 -18.19
N PRO A 39 -2.09 -15.78 -18.82
CA PRO A 39 -2.06 -16.35 -20.17
C PRO A 39 -1.56 -15.32 -21.20
N ASP A 40 -1.09 -15.84 -22.33
CA ASP A 40 -0.68 -15.03 -23.47
C ASP A 40 -1.82 -14.06 -23.87
N ARG A 41 -1.50 -12.77 -24.00
CA ARG A 41 -2.47 -11.71 -24.33
C ARG A 41 -3.24 -12.01 -25.62
N MET A 42 -2.62 -12.71 -26.57
CA MET A 42 -3.25 -13.05 -27.84
C MET A 42 -4.38 -14.09 -27.70
N GLU A 43 -4.20 -15.11 -26.85
CA GLU A 43 -5.22 -16.12 -26.57
C GLU A 43 -6.39 -15.51 -25.76
N ARG A 44 -6.08 -14.61 -24.83
CA ARG A 44 -7.07 -13.91 -23.99
C ARG A 44 -8.00 -13.00 -24.82
N HIS A 45 -7.46 -12.36 -25.87
CA HIS A 45 -8.25 -11.50 -26.76
C HIS A 45 -9.21 -12.30 -27.66
N LYS A 46 -8.89 -13.56 -27.99
CA LYS A 46 -9.74 -14.40 -28.86
C LYS A 46 -10.91 -15.05 -28.13
N ARG A 47 -10.76 -15.39 -26.85
CA ARG A 47 -11.74 -16.19 -26.09
C ARG A 47 -12.70 -15.37 -25.23
N GLY A 48 -12.44 -14.08 -25.04
CA GLY A 48 -13.19 -13.24 -24.10
C GLY A 48 -12.85 -13.54 -22.64
N LYS A 49 -13.28 -12.65 -21.73
CA LYS A 49 -13.04 -12.80 -20.29
C LYS A 49 -14.18 -13.62 -19.67
N SER A 50 -13.86 -14.81 -19.15
CA SER A 50 -14.80 -15.65 -18.40
C SER A 50 -14.05 -16.39 -17.30
N ASP A 51 -14.54 -16.30 -16.06
CA ASP A 51 -13.90 -16.89 -14.88
C ASP A 51 -13.76 -18.42 -15.01
N THR A 52 -14.68 -19.09 -15.71
CA THR A 52 -14.62 -20.54 -15.98
C THR A 52 -13.43 -20.89 -16.88
N ILE A 53 -13.20 -20.09 -17.93
CA ILE A 53 -12.08 -20.29 -18.86
C ILE A 53 -10.75 -20.04 -18.15
N ASP A 54 -10.69 -18.99 -17.32
CA ASP A 54 -9.49 -18.69 -16.54
C ASP A 54 -9.17 -19.82 -15.54
N ALA A 55 -10.19 -20.42 -14.89
CA ALA A 55 -10.00 -21.56 -13.99
C ALA A 55 -9.48 -22.82 -14.71
N GLU A 56 -10.03 -23.16 -15.87
CA GLU A 56 -9.56 -24.29 -16.70
C GLU A 56 -8.13 -24.07 -17.20
N CYS A 57 -7.83 -22.85 -17.69
CA CYS A 57 -6.48 -22.48 -18.11
C CYS A 57 -5.48 -22.57 -16.96
N ALA A 58 -5.85 -22.13 -15.76
CA ALA A 58 -5.01 -22.25 -14.56
C ALA A 58 -4.76 -23.70 -14.17
N ALA A 59 -5.79 -24.56 -14.23
CA ALA A 59 -5.65 -25.99 -13.97
C ALA A 59 -4.72 -26.67 -14.98
N HIS A 60 -4.87 -26.37 -16.28
CA HIS A 60 -4.00 -26.90 -17.33
C HIS A 60 -2.56 -26.43 -17.20
N ALA A 61 -2.33 -25.15 -16.86
CA ALA A 61 -1.01 -24.61 -16.60
C ALA A 61 -0.34 -25.29 -15.40
N ALA A 62 -1.07 -25.48 -14.29
CA ALA A 62 -0.56 -26.17 -13.11
C ALA A 62 -0.28 -27.67 -13.35
N PHE A 63 -1.12 -28.33 -14.15
CA PHE A 63 -0.92 -29.73 -14.53
C PHE A 63 0.32 -29.91 -15.41
N SER A 64 0.47 -29.06 -16.44
CA SER A 64 1.60 -29.10 -17.37
C SER A 64 2.90 -28.52 -16.81
N GLY A 65 2.83 -27.77 -15.70
CA GLY A 65 3.96 -27.04 -15.12
C GLY A 65 4.38 -25.81 -15.95
N ILE A 66 3.65 -25.48 -17.01
CA ILE A 66 3.97 -24.36 -17.91
C ILE A 66 3.43 -23.06 -17.29
N ARG A 67 4.24 -22.00 -17.28
CA ARG A 67 3.88 -20.68 -16.69
C ARG A 67 3.56 -20.75 -15.20
N THR A 68 4.19 -21.67 -14.48
CA THR A 68 4.01 -21.81 -13.03
C THR A 68 5.22 -21.28 -12.27
N VAL A 69 4.97 -20.67 -11.13
CA VAL A 69 6.00 -20.21 -10.19
C VAL A 69 5.64 -20.75 -8.81
N THR A 70 6.63 -21.14 -8.01
CA THR A 70 6.39 -21.42 -6.59
C THR A 70 5.89 -20.13 -5.94
N PRO A 71 4.67 -20.10 -5.37
CA PRO A 71 4.14 -18.91 -4.73
C PRO A 71 5.11 -18.44 -3.64
N LYS A 72 5.43 -17.14 -3.63
CA LYS A 72 6.28 -16.58 -2.56
C LYS A 72 5.61 -16.81 -1.22
N THR A 73 6.36 -17.28 -0.23
CA THR A 73 5.88 -17.42 1.13
C THR A 73 5.45 -16.04 1.65
N ARG A 74 4.18 -15.95 2.04
CA ARG A 74 3.52 -14.74 2.56
C ARG A 74 2.85 -15.07 3.87
N ASP A 75 3.62 -15.71 4.74
CA ASP A 75 3.23 -16.16 6.05
C ASP A 75 3.84 -15.27 7.13
N GLY A 76 3.15 -15.25 8.28
CA GLY A 76 3.59 -14.53 9.48
C GLY A 76 4.00 -13.09 9.22
N MET A 77 5.23 -12.76 9.62
CA MET A 77 5.75 -11.39 9.66
C MET A 77 5.98 -10.77 8.28
N ILE A 78 6.16 -11.57 7.23
CA ILE A 78 6.35 -11.07 5.85
C ILE A 78 5.06 -10.42 5.35
N GLU A 79 3.91 -11.03 5.64
CA GLU A 79 2.61 -10.49 5.27
C GLU A 79 2.25 -9.27 6.13
N SER A 80 2.55 -9.31 7.43
CA SER A 80 2.45 -8.14 8.32
C SER A 80 3.22 -6.95 7.77
N LEU A 81 4.47 -7.16 7.33
CA LEU A 81 5.29 -6.12 6.72
C LEU A 81 4.68 -5.58 5.42
N ARG A 82 4.14 -6.46 4.56
CA ARG A 82 3.49 -6.05 3.30
C ARG A 82 2.30 -5.14 3.55
N VAL A 83 1.45 -5.50 4.52
CA VAL A 83 0.28 -4.71 4.91
C VAL A 83 0.70 -3.34 5.44
N LEU A 84 1.65 -3.30 6.38
CA LEU A 84 2.16 -2.05 6.96
C LEU A 84 2.83 -1.15 5.90
N LYS A 85 3.62 -1.71 4.98
CA LYS A 85 4.22 -0.96 3.86
C LYS A 85 3.16 -0.36 2.93
N THR A 86 2.06 -1.07 2.71
CA THR A 86 0.95 -0.60 1.89
C THR A 86 0.25 0.57 2.56
N CYS A 87 -0.11 0.43 3.84
CA CYS A 87 -0.71 1.49 4.67
C CYS A 87 0.19 2.74 4.74
N ARG A 88 1.49 2.55 4.96
CA ARG A 88 2.46 3.67 4.97
C ARG A 88 2.50 4.40 3.63
N LYS A 89 2.46 3.67 2.51
CA LYS A 89 2.47 4.26 1.16
C LYS A 89 1.22 5.11 0.94
N THR A 90 0.05 4.66 1.40
CA THR A 90 -1.19 5.42 1.29
C THR A 90 -1.15 6.67 2.17
N ALA A 91 -0.68 6.58 3.42
CA ALA A 91 -0.53 7.72 4.31
C ALA A 91 0.40 8.81 3.73
N ILE A 92 1.55 8.41 3.18
CA ILE A 92 2.49 9.34 2.51
C ILE A 92 1.84 10.03 1.32
N SER A 93 1.09 9.29 0.50
CA SER A 93 0.39 9.83 -0.66
C SER A 93 -0.66 10.85 -0.23
N ALA A 94 -1.50 10.52 0.75
CA ALA A 94 -2.51 11.41 1.29
C ALA A 94 -1.89 12.68 1.90
N ARG A 95 -0.75 12.54 2.62
CA ARG A 95 -0.02 13.67 3.22
C ARG A 95 0.52 14.62 2.15
N ARG A 96 1.03 14.07 1.05
CA ARG A 96 1.48 14.84 -0.12
C ARG A 96 0.33 15.61 -0.76
N VAL A 97 -0.83 14.96 -0.93
CA VAL A 97 -2.03 15.60 -1.49
C VAL A 97 -2.51 16.74 -0.59
N ALA A 98 -2.59 16.52 0.72
CA ALA A 98 -2.97 17.56 1.67
C ALA A 98 -2.04 18.78 1.58
N LEU A 99 -0.72 18.56 1.54
CA LEU A 99 0.26 19.64 1.38
C LEU A 99 0.11 20.40 0.06
N GLN A 100 -0.15 19.68 -1.04
CA GLN A 100 -0.35 20.30 -2.35
C GLN A 100 -1.59 21.22 -2.34
N ILE A 101 -2.69 20.76 -1.76
CA ILE A 101 -3.94 21.54 -1.66
C ILE A 101 -3.74 22.76 -0.76
N ILE A 102 -3.00 22.64 0.34
CA ILE A 102 -2.63 23.78 1.20
C ILE A 102 -1.89 24.85 0.39
N HIS A 103 -0.84 24.48 -0.34
CA HIS A 103 -0.09 25.43 -1.17
C HIS A 103 -0.96 26.07 -2.25
N SER A 104 -1.80 25.28 -2.94
CA SER A 104 -2.73 25.80 -3.95
C SER A 104 -3.68 26.84 -3.36
N ASN A 105 -4.27 26.56 -2.19
CA ASN A 105 -5.18 27.47 -1.53
C ASN A 105 -4.50 28.75 -1.03
N ILE A 106 -3.24 28.68 -0.59
CA ILE A 106 -2.46 29.87 -0.19
C ILE A 106 -2.17 30.77 -1.39
N ILE A 107 -1.91 30.20 -2.57
CA ILE A 107 -1.71 30.98 -3.80
C ILE A 107 -2.98 31.75 -4.15
N SER A 108 -4.16 31.13 -4.02
CA SER A 108 -5.46 31.77 -4.31
C SER A 108 -6.06 32.59 -3.17
N ALA A 109 -5.44 32.58 -1.97
CA ALA A 109 -5.95 33.26 -0.79
C ALA A 109 -5.88 34.79 -0.89
N PRO A 110 -6.72 35.55 -0.15
CA PRO A 110 -6.60 36.99 -0.02
C PRO A 110 -5.21 37.44 0.46
N ASP A 111 -4.76 38.62 0.04
CA ASP A 111 -3.38 39.12 0.24
C ASP A 111 -2.98 39.14 1.72
N GLU A 112 -3.87 39.60 2.60
CA GLU A 112 -3.65 39.62 4.05
C GLU A 112 -3.28 38.25 4.63
N LEU A 113 -3.93 37.19 4.14
CA LEU A 113 -3.65 35.81 4.58
C LEU A 113 -2.37 35.29 3.93
N ARG A 114 -2.12 35.64 2.66
CA ARG A 114 -0.93 35.19 1.94
C ARG A 114 0.35 35.78 2.52
N GLU A 115 0.34 37.06 2.87
CA GLU A 115 1.50 37.75 3.47
C GLU A 115 1.89 37.15 4.81
N GLN A 116 0.91 36.85 5.67
CA GLN A 116 1.15 36.21 6.97
C GLN A 116 1.86 34.84 6.84
N LEU A 117 1.60 34.10 5.76
CA LEU A 117 2.08 32.73 5.58
C LEU A 117 3.38 32.64 4.76
N ARG A 118 3.77 33.69 4.04
CA ARG A 118 4.85 33.66 3.03
C ARG A 118 6.23 33.28 3.58
N ASN A 119 6.53 33.72 4.80
CA ASN A 119 7.87 33.58 5.39
C ASN A 119 8.00 32.37 6.34
N MET A 120 6.96 31.56 6.47
CA MET A 120 6.97 30.40 7.36
C MET A 120 7.62 29.19 6.71
N THR A 121 8.44 28.44 7.47
CA THR A 121 8.86 27.10 7.04
C THR A 121 7.65 26.17 6.94
N ARG A 122 7.76 25.08 6.17
CA ARG A 122 6.65 24.11 6.00
C ARG A 122 6.04 23.67 7.32
N MET A 123 6.86 23.26 8.30
CA MET A 123 6.33 22.79 9.59
C MET A 123 5.77 23.90 10.46
N GLN A 124 6.34 25.11 10.42
CA GLN A 124 5.74 26.27 11.08
C GLN A 124 4.37 26.58 10.48
N LEU A 125 4.28 26.66 9.16
CA LEU A 125 3.03 26.91 8.42
C LEU A 125 1.95 25.89 8.78
N ILE A 126 2.26 24.60 8.72
CA ILE A 126 1.29 23.54 9.05
C ILE A 126 0.83 23.64 10.49
N ARG A 127 1.75 23.85 11.45
CA ARG A 127 1.40 23.99 12.86
C ARG A 127 0.54 25.23 13.10
N THR A 128 0.94 26.39 12.59
CA THR A 128 0.17 27.64 12.69
C THR A 128 -1.25 27.46 12.18
N LEU A 129 -1.42 26.85 11.00
CA LEU A 129 -2.73 26.57 10.43
C LEU A 129 -3.52 25.54 11.25
N GLY A 130 -2.90 24.46 11.69
CA GLY A 130 -3.54 23.40 12.47
C GLY A 130 -4.02 23.83 13.86
N PHE A 131 -3.30 24.76 14.50
CA PHE A 131 -3.64 25.33 15.80
C PHE A 131 -4.50 26.60 15.73
N SER A 132 -4.72 27.15 14.54
CA SER A 132 -5.59 28.32 14.35
C SER A 132 -7.01 28.06 14.85
N ARG A 133 -7.70 29.12 15.31
CA ARG A 133 -9.09 29.09 15.79
C ARG A 133 -9.96 30.04 14.96
N PRO A 134 -10.22 29.73 13.68
CA PRO A 134 -11.20 30.49 12.91
C PRO A 134 -12.59 30.29 13.51
N ASP A 135 -13.40 31.34 13.49
CA ASP A 135 -14.78 31.27 13.96
C ASP A 135 -15.66 30.54 12.94
N ALA A 136 -16.40 29.52 13.36
CA ALA A 136 -17.25 28.76 12.45
C ALA A 136 -18.53 29.49 12.07
N SER A 137 -18.95 30.52 12.84
CA SER A 137 -20.16 31.31 12.56
C SER A 137 -20.00 32.29 11.41
N GLU A 138 -18.79 32.78 11.15
CA GLU A 138 -18.52 33.78 10.10
C GLU A 138 -18.34 33.15 8.71
N TYR A 139 -19.34 32.45 8.21
CA TYR A 139 -19.27 31.78 6.90
C TYR A 139 -19.34 32.73 5.69
N HIS A 140 -19.77 33.97 5.89
CA HIS A 140 -19.86 34.99 4.84
C HIS A 140 -18.51 35.63 4.52
N ASN A 141 -17.53 35.50 5.41
CA ASN A 141 -16.19 36.05 5.23
C ASN A 141 -15.31 35.04 4.49
N VAL A 142 -14.96 35.36 3.24
CA VAL A 142 -14.12 34.50 2.39
C VAL A 142 -12.77 34.18 3.04
N THR A 143 -12.14 35.17 3.69
CA THR A 143 -10.87 34.97 4.41
C THR A 143 -11.01 33.95 5.54
N ASN A 144 -12.14 33.97 6.24
CA ASN A 144 -12.41 33.02 7.31
C ASN A 144 -12.66 31.59 6.78
N ILE A 145 -13.37 31.46 5.64
CA ILE A 145 -13.53 30.16 4.94
C ILE A 145 -12.18 29.57 4.55
N TYR A 146 -11.25 30.38 4.01
CA TYR A 146 -9.89 29.93 3.73
C TYR A 146 -9.18 29.42 5.00
N ARG A 147 -9.31 30.12 6.14
CA ARG A 147 -8.71 29.69 7.41
C ARG A 147 -9.28 28.36 7.90
N ILE A 148 -10.60 28.16 7.80
CA ILE A 148 -11.25 26.89 8.15
C ILE A 148 -10.74 25.74 7.28
N ALA A 149 -10.72 25.94 5.96
CA ALA A 149 -10.26 24.93 5.00
C ALA A 149 -8.78 24.57 5.22
N LEU A 150 -7.92 25.58 5.38
CA LEU A 150 -6.50 25.40 5.63
C LEU A 150 -6.23 24.69 6.98
N LYS A 151 -7.00 25.00 8.02
CA LYS A 151 -6.93 24.30 9.31
C LYS A 151 -7.26 22.82 9.17
N SER A 152 -8.34 22.49 8.46
CA SER A 152 -8.75 21.09 8.23
C SER A 152 -7.67 20.30 7.50
N LEU A 153 -7.10 20.87 6.44
CA LEU A 153 -6.00 20.25 5.70
C LEU A 153 -4.72 20.11 6.52
N ALA A 154 -4.40 21.11 7.35
CA ALA A 154 -3.21 21.09 8.20
C ALA A 154 -3.31 20.03 9.31
N ARG A 155 -4.49 19.86 9.93
CA ARG A 155 -4.73 18.76 10.88
C ARG A 155 -4.56 17.40 10.23
N ARG A 156 -5.16 17.19 9.06
CA ARG A 156 -4.97 15.97 8.26
C ARG A 156 -3.50 15.71 7.96
N TYR A 157 -2.72 16.74 7.63
CA TYR A 157 -1.28 16.59 7.41
C TYR A 157 -0.56 16.09 8.67
N LEU A 158 -0.87 16.66 9.83
CA LEU A 158 -0.25 16.29 11.11
C LEU A 158 -0.59 14.84 11.49
N GLU A 159 -1.87 14.46 11.42
CA GLU A 159 -2.31 13.09 11.69
C GLU A 159 -1.61 12.08 10.78
N LEU A 160 -1.55 12.34 9.47
CA LEU A 160 -0.84 11.48 8.51
C LEU A 160 0.69 11.49 8.71
N HIS A 161 1.24 12.57 9.29
CA HIS A 161 2.65 12.64 9.63
C HIS A 161 2.98 11.72 10.80
N ASP A 162 2.16 11.76 11.84
CA ASP A 162 2.29 10.91 13.01
C ASP A 162 2.03 9.44 12.64
N GLU A 163 0.98 9.14 11.87
CA GLU A 163 0.70 7.80 11.35
C GLU A 163 1.89 7.23 10.56
N THR A 164 2.54 8.04 9.72
CA THR A 164 3.72 7.59 8.97
C THR A 164 4.87 7.23 9.91
N SER A 165 5.07 8.01 10.99
CA SER A 165 6.13 7.77 11.98
C SER A 165 5.87 6.49 12.77
N ASP A 166 4.62 6.29 13.21
CA ASP A 166 4.21 5.09 13.94
C ASP A 166 4.37 3.82 13.09
N LEU A 167 3.97 3.88 11.81
CA LEU A 167 4.17 2.78 10.87
C LEU A 167 5.66 2.52 10.59
N ASP A 168 6.50 3.56 10.56
CA ASP A 168 7.95 3.41 10.40
C ASP A 168 8.58 2.65 11.59
N VAL A 169 8.09 2.87 12.81
CA VAL A 169 8.53 2.14 14.02
C VAL A 169 8.16 0.65 13.92
N LEU A 170 6.90 0.34 13.59
CA LEU A 170 6.43 -1.04 13.44
C LEU A 170 7.19 -1.79 12.33
N ILE A 171 7.39 -1.13 11.20
CA ILE A 171 8.16 -1.68 10.07
C ILE A 171 9.61 -1.95 10.48
N ALA A 172 10.23 -1.04 11.22
CA ALA A 172 11.60 -1.22 11.69
C ALA A 172 11.74 -2.45 12.60
N ALA A 173 10.82 -2.64 13.55
CA ALA A 173 10.82 -3.79 14.45
C ALA A 173 10.73 -5.13 13.68
N ILE A 174 9.80 -5.23 12.72
CA ILE A 174 9.64 -6.45 11.91
C ILE A 174 10.87 -6.71 11.02
N VAL A 175 11.48 -5.67 10.45
CA VAL A 175 12.68 -5.82 9.62
C VAL A 175 13.88 -6.24 10.45
N ASP A 176 14.03 -5.71 11.66
CA ASP A 176 15.10 -6.06 12.59
C ASP A 176 15.01 -7.54 13.02
N GLU A 177 13.79 -8.09 13.16
CA GLU A 177 13.56 -9.51 13.49
C GLU A 177 13.75 -10.44 12.27
N LEU A 178 13.18 -10.09 11.12
CA LEU A 178 13.19 -10.95 9.92
C LEU A 178 14.56 -11.06 9.25
N ALA A 179 15.40 -10.03 9.33
CA ALA A 179 16.60 -9.95 8.50
C ALA A 179 17.77 -9.19 9.16
N PRO A 180 18.25 -9.60 10.35
CA PRO A 180 19.34 -8.93 11.05
C PRO A 180 20.65 -8.89 10.22
N GLU A 181 20.89 -9.92 9.40
CA GLU A 181 22.07 -10.02 8.54
C GLU A 181 22.02 -9.14 7.28
N LEU A 182 20.82 -8.74 6.82
CA LEU A 182 20.67 -7.80 5.70
C LEU A 182 20.87 -6.34 6.14
N ILE A 183 20.64 -6.04 7.42
CA ILE A 183 20.91 -4.71 8.02
C ILE A 183 22.42 -4.48 8.19
N LYS A 184 23.21 -5.54 8.39
CA LYS A 184 24.68 -5.48 8.51
C LYS A 184 25.41 -5.27 7.18
N ARG A 185 24.76 -5.52 6.03
CA ARG A 185 25.36 -5.26 4.71
C ARG A 185 25.24 -3.78 4.36
N ASN A 186 26.32 -3.04 4.59
CA ASN A 186 26.44 -1.63 4.21
C ASN A 186 25.99 -1.40 2.75
N GLY A 187 24.93 -0.62 2.58
CA GLY A 187 24.37 -0.26 1.26
C GLY A 187 22.85 -0.48 1.14
N ILE A 188 22.26 -1.35 1.95
CA ILE A 188 20.80 -1.56 1.97
C ILE A 188 20.20 -0.70 3.09
N ARG A 189 19.59 0.44 2.75
CA ARG A 189 18.71 1.16 3.70
C ARG A 189 17.68 0.17 4.24
N LYS A 190 17.41 0.14 5.57
CA LYS A 190 16.42 -0.76 6.23
C LYS A 190 15.12 -0.99 5.42
N ARG A 191 14.69 0.00 4.63
CA ARG A 191 13.54 -0.05 3.72
C ARG A 191 13.59 -1.12 2.61
N PHE A 192 14.78 -1.60 2.19
CA PHE A 192 14.98 -2.47 1.01
C PHE A 192 15.34 -3.93 1.32
N ALA A 193 15.63 -4.29 2.57
CA ALA A 193 16.17 -5.60 2.95
C ALA A 193 15.28 -6.80 2.58
N VAL A 194 13.96 -6.64 2.56
CA VAL A 194 13.04 -7.80 2.55
C VAL A 194 12.79 -8.41 1.16
N ALA A 195 13.33 -7.82 0.08
CA ALA A 195 13.14 -8.37 -1.26
C ALA A 195 13.94 -9.66 -1.53
N ASP A 196 15.03 -9.90 -0.80
CA ASP A 196 15.92 -11.04 -1.04
C ASP A 196 15.67 -12.24 -0.12
N HIS A 197 15.02 -12.06 1.03
CA HIS A 197 14.74 -13.20 1.92
C HIS A 197 13.59 -14.08 1.39
N CYS A 198 12.56 -13.49 0.76
CA CYS A 198 11.44 -14.23 0.14
C CYS A 198 11.77 -14.93 -1.20
N ARG A 199 13.05 -15.01 -1.59
CA ARG A 199 13.51 -15.69 -2.82
C ARG A 199 14.15 -17.05 -2.56
N ARG A 200 14.36 -17.42 -1.30
CA ARG A 200 14.80 -18.75 -0.88
C ARG A 200 13.62 -19.51 -0.28
#